data_AF-A0A167EYK2-F1
#
_entry.id   AF-A0A167EYK2-F1
#
_cell.length_a   1.000
_cell.length_b   1.000
_cell.length_c   1.000
_cell.angle_alpha   90.00
_cell.angle_beta   90.00
_cell.angle_gamma   90.00
#
_symmetry.space_group_name_H-M   'P 1'
#
loop_
_entity.id
_entity.type
_entity.pdbx_description
1 polymer ?
#
loop_
_entity_poly.entity_id
_entity_poly.type
_entity_poly.pdbx_seq_one_letter_code
_entity_poly.pdbx_strand_id
1 'polypeptide(L)'
;MYPHPHAVPSWHIEVLSNATWQWHAPTAPEERRIRSRQVSIPSLWGKFLKWLEMSDSDKPFILPPKDIDEYPSFSKTIQDLRLNISSLASNDVTTAQDICQAFCVSIQEGVLLGYISTEDMLVALDPFDSASRKAISDMGISGKIFSMIRSSISEALEATQISRPDAVPDEMWTAMFKFVAAINDRFHDVSCFNKLLLAMPESAKASIPNNTLFIYIATFVQAQATRDHRNPAWRWCCAKIGTALAQLSEGQRLSISTKMSHYIQNARCDADTRIKRSFAWLLIQAYDACLTARSFTQIYNQSSGRRMDHNGYRIWQLAVARLHSNGVLSKDAHKQIAGWNYHDGLSQRWTTTVKTLLATEHPEAAIASLCDFLTDIGETWHLIEGLILSHAENRCTEVLRTVAETCGKLDVTIALRIAANDTKHGSHLLCAGLSGSSEEQFEKFMTYPKAESYAWRAIKAEGGTVESKMELIDFLSDMYSSRASLSRSQRIRRVRRAAAYQMALTGKVSPSVLCNTVDAVTLDLDAGYTGRKTHLQWATKLVHDQVGPDVALKMQKQLEGWRHLIRNATPHANSARASVTEVERSRSAEAAGALDNRNTLEEDSRRERKPSLLNRFN
;
A
#
# COMPACT_ATOMS: atom_id res chain seq x y z
N MET A 1 -24.72 -50.76 14.32
CA MET A 1 -23.42 -50.24 13.84
C MET A 1 -22.33 -51.04 14.54
N TYR A 2 -21.72 -51.98 13.83
CA TYR A 2 -20.50 -52.67 14.28
C TYR A 2 -19.30 -51.94 13.65
N PRO A 3 -18.18 -51.74 14.37
CA PRO A 3 -16.98 -51.14 13.79
C PRO A 3 -16.19 -52.21 13.02
N HIS A 4 -15.90 -51.97 11.74
CA HIS A 4 -14.98 -52.82 10.97
C HIS A 4 -13.53 -52.59 11.43
N PRO A 5 -12.74 -53.66 11.67
CA PRO A 5 -11.40 -53.57 12.27
C PRO A 5 -10.27 -53.74 11.24
N HIS A 6 -10.27 -52.98 10.14
CA HIS A 6 -9.13 -52.96 9.21
C HIS A 6 -8.79 -51.55 8.75
N ALA A 7 -7.49 -51.22 8.80
CA ALA A 7 -6.94 -49.96 8.31
C ALA A 7 -7.13 -49.87 6.79
N VAL A 8 -7.70 -48.74 6.34
CA VAL A 8 -7.87 -48.43 4.93
C VAL A 8 -6.47 -48.19 4.31
N PRO A 9 -6.14 -48.75 3.12
CA PRO A 9 -4.87 -48.50 2.45
C PRO A 9 -4.72 -47.01 2.05
N SER A 10 -3.48 -46.50 2.06
CA SER A 10 -3.11 -45.09 1.83
C SER A 10 -3.37 -44.53 0.42
N TRP A 11 -4.05 -45.28 -0.44
CA TRP A 11 -4.41 -44.88 -1.81
C TRP A 11 -5.93 -44.86 -2.05
N HIS A 12 -6.74 -44.69 -0.99
CA HIS A 12 -8.17 -44.44 -1.18
C HIS A 12 -8.39 -43.02 -1.71
N ILE A 13 -8.86 -42.93 -2.96
CA ILE A 13 -9.42 -41.69 -3.50
C ILE A 13 -10.85 -41.56 -2.97
N GLU A 14 -11.10 -40.59 -2.08
CA GLU A 14 -12.46 -40.20 -1.72
C GLU A 14 -13.09 -39.46 -2.91
N VAL A 15 -13.89 -40.18 -3.69
CA VAL A 15 -14.72 -39.56 -4.73
C VAL A 15 -15.90 -38.87 -4.03
N LEU A 16 -15.78 -37.54 -3.89
CA LEU A 16 -16.83 -36.55 -3.57
C LEU A 16 -18.20 -37.14 -3.20
N SER A 17 -18.40 -37.41 -1.92
CA SER A 17 -19.61 -37.97 -1.32
C SER A 17 -20.84 -37.04 -1.33
N ASN A 18 -20.73 -35.82 -1.88
CA ASN A 18 -21.82 -34.83 -1.91
C ASN A 18 -22.31 -34.45 -3.32
N ALA A 19 -21.86 -35.13 -4.38
CA ALA A 19 -22.48 -34.98 -5.69
C ALA A 19 -23.69 -35.91 -5.77
N THR A 20 -24.91 -35.38 -5.69
CA THR A 20 -26.12 -36.17 -5.99
C THR A 20 -26.04 -36.66 -7.43
N TRP A 21 -25.79 -37.96 -7.63
CA TRP A 21 -25.76 -38.60 -8.93
C TRP A 21 -27.16 -38.52 -9.55
N GLN A 22 -27.37 -37.57 -10.46
CA GLN A 22 -28.59 -37.49 -11.25
C GLN A 22 -28.39 -38.32 -12.52
N TRP A 23 -29.01 -39.50 -12.55
CA TRP A 23 -29.13 -40.27 -13.78
C TRP A 23 -29.99 -39.49 -14.78
N HIS A 24 -29.56 -39.43 -16.05
CA HIS A 24 -30.32 -38.81 -17.13
C HIS A 24 -30.51 -39.82 -18.26
N ALA A 25 -31.71 -39.85 -18.83
CA ALA A 25 -32.05 -40.76 -19.91
C ALA A 25 -31.19 -40.50 -21.17
N PRO A 26 -30.93 -41.54 -22.01
CA PRO A 26 -30.14 -41.40 -23.22
C PRO A 26 -30.79 -40.38 -24.18
N THR A 27 -30.05 -39.32 -24.50
CA THR A 27 -30.50 -38.23 -25.39
C THR A 27 -30.02 -38.42 -26.83
N ALA A 28 -30.72 -37.77 -27.75
CA ALA A 28 -30.48 -37.87 -29.19
C ALA A 28 -29.04 -37.44 -29.56
N PRO A 29 -28.47 -37.96 -30.67
CA PRO A 29 -27.08 -37.66 -31.06
C PRO A 29 -26.77 -36.16 -31.20
N GLU A 30 -27.76 -35.36 -31.59
CA GLU A 30 -27.64 -33.92 -31.75
C GLU A 30 -27.50 -33.18 -30.42
N GLU A 31 -28.26 -33.58 -29.39
CA GLU A 31 -28.16 -33.02 -28.04
C GLU A 31 -26.82 -33.35 -27.37
N ARG A 32 -26.26 -34.54 -27.66
CA ARG A 32 -24.91 -34.92 -27.22
C ARG A 32 -23.82 -34.02 -27.83
N ARG A 33 -23.99 -33.57 -29.07
CA ARG A 33 -23.06 -32.63 -29.73
C ARG A 33 -23.17 -31.21 -29.16
N ILE A 34 -24.35 -30.81 -28.69
CA ILE A 34 -24.56 -29.50 -28.05
C ILE A 34 -23.94 -29.50 -26.64
N ARG A 35 -24.14 -30.55 -25.84
CA ARG A 35 -23.51 -30.67 -24.51
C ARG A 35 -21.98 -30.78 -24.56
N SER A 36 -21.41 -31.44 -25.57
CA SER A 36 -19.94 -31.58 -25.67
C SER A 36 -19.21 -30.26 -25.97
N ARG A 37 -19.94 -29.23 -26.42
CA ARG A 37 -19.43 -27.86 -26.63
C ARG A 37 -19.47 -26.99 -25.36
N GLN A 38 -20.22 -27.39 -24.33
CA GLN A 38 -20.20 -26.71 -23.04
C GLN A 38 -19.08 -27.31 -22.16
N VAL A 39 -18.13 -26.46 -21.75
CA VAL A 39 -17.06 -26.86 -20.82
C VAL A 39 -17.64 -26.85 -19.40
N SER A 40 -17.95 -28.03 -18.88
CA SER A 40 -18.41 -28.24 -17.50
C SER A 40 -17.65 -29.44 -16.92
N ILE A 41 -17.51 -29.51 -15.59
CA ILE A 41 -16.78 -30.60 -14.91
C ILE A 41 -17.32 -32.00 -15.31
N PRO A 42 -18.64 -32.22 -15.50
CA PRO A 42 -19.17 -33.47 -16.04
C PRO A 42 -18.75 -33.76 -17.49
N SER A 43 -18.54 -32.74 -18.33
CA SER A 43 -18.09 -32.95 -19.72
C SER A 43 -16.59 -33.26 -19.81
N LEU A 44 -15.79 -32.80 -18.84
CA LEU A 44 -14.38 -33.21 -18.68
C LEU A 44 -14.28 -34.65 -18.14
N TRP A 45 -15.08 -35.01 -17.14
CA TRP A 45 -15.17 -36.38 -16.66
C TRP A 45 -15.70 -37.35 -17.72
N GLY A 46 -16.69 -36.93 -18.52
CA GLY A 46 -17.17 -37.72 -19.65
C GLY A 46 -16.12 -37.91 -20.75
N LYS A 47 -15.26 -36.90 -21.00
CA LYS A 47 -14.11 -37.04 -21.92
C LYS A 47 -13.05 -37.98 -21.36
N PHE A 48 -12.80 -37.95 -20.05
CA PHE A 48 -11.88 -38.86 -19.36
C PHE A 48 -12.39 -40.31 -19.37
N LEU A 49 -13.68 -40.53 -19.08
CA LEU A 49 -14.30 -41.86 -19.16
C LEU A 49 -14.34 -42.38 -20.59
N LYS A 50 -14.66 -41.54 -21.57
CA LYS A 50 -14.60 -41.91 -22.99
C LYS A 50 -13.16 -42.19 -23.44
N TRP A 51 -12.16 -41.52 -22.86
CA TRP A 51 -10.75 -41.82 -23.08
C TRP A 51 -10.36 -43.18 -22.48
N LEU A 52 -10.87 -43.52 -21.29
CA LEU A 52 -10.72 -44.83 -20.66
C LEU A 52 -11.47 -45.95 -21.38
N GLU A 53 -12.64 -45.67 -21.97
CA GLU A 53 -13.40 -46.64 -22.78
C GLU A 53 -12.79 -46.85 -24.17
N MET A 54 -12.05 -45.87 -24.71
CA MET A 54 -11.34 -45.98 -25.98
C MET A 54 -9.91 -46.51 -25.85
N SER A 55 -9.42 -46.79 -24.63
CA SER A 55 -8.20 -47.56 -24.43
C SER A 55 -8.50 -49.06 -24.55
N ASP A 56 -8.27 -49.61 -25.74
CA ASP A 56 -8.35 -51.04 -26.05
C ASP A 56 -7.62 -51.88 -24.99
N SER A 57 -8.30 -52.92 -24.50
CA SER A 57 -7.86 -53.87 -23.48
C SER A 57 -6.67 -54.78 -23.87
N ASP A 58 -6.18 -54.68 -25.11
CA ASP A 58 -5.09 -55.51 -25.65
C ASP A 58 -3.74 -54.78 -25.68
N LYS A 59 -3.65 -53.54 -25.20
CA LYS A 59 -2.39 -52.82 -25.01
C LYS A 59 -2.14 -52.61 -23.52
N PRO A 60 -1.03 -53.10 -22.95
CA PRO A 60 -0.76 -52.91 -21.53
C PRO A 60 -0.72 -51.41 -21.21
N PHE A 61 -1.41 -51.06 -20.11
CA PHE A 61 -1.62 -49.72 -19.55
C PHE A 61 -0.33 -48.94 -19.28
N ILE A 62 0.80 -49.66 -19.26
CA ILE A 62 2.16 -49.17 -19.17
C ILE A 62 2.90 -49.94 -20.26
N LEU A 63 3.29 -49.26 -21.34
CA LEU A 63 4.39 -49.78 -22.14
C LEU A 63 5.56 -49.99 -21.16
N PRO A 64 6.26 -51.15 -21.15
CA PRO A 64 7.61 -51.15 -20.59
C PRO A 64 8.33 -49.92 -21.18
N PRO A 65 9.21 -49.21 -20.43
CA PRO A 65 9.91 -48.08 -20.99
C PRO A 65 10.39 -48.53 -22.36
N LYS A 66 9.94 -47.85 -23.43
CA LYS A 66 10.51 -48.08 -24.75
C LYS A 66 12.00 -48.16 -24.50
N ASP A 67 12.67 -49.23 -24.96
CA ASP A 67 14.12 -49.28 -24.99
C ASP A 67 14.59 -47.87 -25.29
N ILE A 68 15.27 -47.25 -24.32
CA ILE A 68 15.55 -45.81 -24.33
C ILE A 68 16.19 -45.56 -25.69
N ASP A 69 15.43 -45.00 -26.63
CA ASP A 69 15.98 -44.46 -27.87
C ASP A 69 17.11 -43.57 -27.36
N GLU A 70 18.36 -43.92 -27.69
CA GLU A 70 19.53 -43.23 -27.17
C GLU A 70 19.28 -41.73 -27.23
N TYR A 71 19.43 -41.05 -26.10
CA TYR A 71 19.26 -39.60 -26.04
C TYR A 71 20.06 -38.99 -27.20
N PRO A 72 19.41 -38.29 -28.15
CA PRO A 72 20.11 -37.82 -29.32
C PRO A 72 21.23 -36.88 -28.86
N SER A 73 22.45 -37.11 -29.37
CA SER A 73 23.61 -36.29 -28.98
C SER A 73 23.26 -34.81 -29.08
N PHE A 74 23.57 -34.01 -28.04
CA PHE A 74 23.18 -32.59 -27.98
C PHE A 74 23.59 -31.80 -29.23
N SER A 75 24.78 -32.08 -29.77
CA SER A 75 25.28 -31.47 -31.01
C SER A 75 24.34 -31.70 -32.20
N LYS A 76 23.77 -32.90 -32.34
CA LYS A 76 22.83 -33.23 -33.42
C LYS A 76 21.51 -32.51 -33.22
N THR A 77 21.00 -32.47 -31.99
CA THR A 77 19.76 -31.76 -31.63
C THR A 77 19.84 -30.26 -31.98
N ILE A 78 20.98 -29.61 -31.70
CA ILE A 78 21.22 -28.20 -32.07
C ILE A 78 21.35 -28.03 -33.59
N GLN A 79 22.06 -28.94 -34.27
CA GLN A 79 22.21 -28.88 -35.72
C GLN A 79 20.87 -29.02 -36.43
N ASP A 80 20.04 -29.96 -36.01
CA ASP A 80 18.70 -30.20 -36.56
C ASP A 80 17.80 -28.98 -36.33
N LEU A 81 17.84 -28.37 -35.13
CA LEU A 81 17.14 -27.11 -34.87
C LEU A 81 17.56 -26.00 -35.85
N ARG A 82 18.87 -25.77 -36.00
CA ARG A 82 19.39 -24.69 -36.85
C ARG A 82 19.02 -24.89 -38.32
N LEU A 83 19.16 -26.12 -38.81
CA LEU A 83 18.80 -26.49 -40.19
C LEU A 83 17.32 -26.24 -40.45
N ASN A 84 16.45 -26.80 -39.60
CA ASN A 84 15.00 -26.66 -39.76
C ASN A 84 14.56 -25.20 -39.72
N ILE A 85 15.09 -24.41 -38.77
CA ILE A 85 14.76 -22.97 -38.67
C ILE A 85 15.29 -22.18 -39.88
N SER A 86 16.52 -22.47 -40.34
CA SER A 86 17.10 -21.76 -41.49
C SER A 86 16.36 -22.03 -42.80
N SER A 87 15.68 -23.17 -42.91
CA SER A 87 14.89 -23.57 -44.07
C SER A 87 13.45 -23.02 -44.09
N LEU A 88 13.01 -22.34 -43.03
CA LEU A 88 11.65 -21.80 -42.94
C LEU A 88 11.43 -20.65 -43.95
N ALA A 89 10.24 -20.63 -44.54
CA ALA A 89 9.76 -19.46 -45.25
C ALA A 89 9.53 -18.29 -44.26
N SER A 90 9.76 -17.05 -44.69
CA SER A 90 9.80 -15.83 -43.84
C SER A 90 8.52 -15.53 -43.05
N ASN A 91 7.41 -16.23 -43.30
CA ASN A 91 6.10 -15.96 -42.70
C ASN A 91 5.53 -17.14 -41.89
N ASP A 92 6.26 -18.26 -41.77
CA ASP A 92 5.76 -19.48 -41.12
C ASP A 92 6.03 -19.49 -39.60
N VAL A 93 5.24 -18.65 -38.91
CA VAL A 93 5.34 -18.43 -37.47
C VAL A 93 4.98 -19.68 -36.66
N THR A 94 3.98 -20.44 -37.11
CA THR A 94 3.48 -21.63 -36.40
C THR A 94 4.50 -22.75 -36.43
N THR A 95 5.07 -23.05 -37.60
CA THR A 95 6.06 -24.13 -37.71
C THR A 95 7.36 -23.77 -37.00
N ALA A 96 7.75 -22.48 -36.98
CA ALA A 96 8.88 -22.03 -36.16
C ALA A 96 8.67 -22.32 -34.66
N GLN A 97 7.46 -22.10 -34.15
CA GLN A 97 7.12 -22.39 -32.75
C GLN A 97 7.12 -23.90 -32.48
N ASP A 98 6.54 -24.70 -33.35
CA ASP A 98 6.49 -26.16 -33.20
C ASP A 98 7.89 -26.79 -33.21
N ILE A 99 8.77 -26.35 -34.11
CA ILE A 99 10.18 -26.78 -34.16
C ILE A 99 10.89 -26.44 -32.84
N CYS A 100 10.72 -25.21 -32.35
CA CYS A 100 11.35 -24.79 -31.10
C CYS A 100 10.76 -25.50 -29.89
N GLN A 101 9.46 -25.83 -29.91
CA GLN A 101 8.80 -26.59 -28.84
C GLN A 101 9.34 -28.03 -28.80
N ALA A 102 9.52 -28.68 -29.96
CA ALA A 102 10.13 -30.01 -30.04
C ALA A 102 11.57 -30.00 -29.49
N PHE A 103 12.36 -28.98 -29.86
CA PHE A 103 13.69 -28.78 -29.28
C PHE A 103 13.64 -28.62 -27.75
N CYS A 104 12.70 -27.81 -27.23
CA CYS A 104 12.55 -27.63 -25.79
C CYS A 104 12.27 -28.96 -25.08
N VAL A 105 11.38 -29.80 -25.62
CA VAL A 105 11.08 -31.13 -25.05
C VAL A 105 12.34 -32.00 -24.99
N SER A 106 13.11 -32.06 -26.07
CA SER A 106 14.37 -32.83 -26.09
C SER A 106 15.41 -32.31 -25.09
N ILE A 107 15.52 -30.99 -24.90
CA ILE A 107 16.42 -30.43 -23.88
C ILE A 107 15.93 -30.76 -22.47
N GLN A 108 14.62 -30.68 -22.22
CA GLN A 108 14.04 -31.01 -20.92
C GLN A 108 14.31 -32.46 -20.54
N GLU A 109 14.10 -33.40 -21.46
CA GLU A 109 14.44 -34.82 -21.27
C GLU A 109 15.93 -35.03 -21.00
N GLY A 110 16.80 -34.33 -21.74
CA GLY A 110 18.25 -34.42 -21.56
C GLY A 110 18.73 -33.95 -20.19
N VAL A 111 18.16 -32.85 -19.69
CA VAL A 111 18.42 -32.34 -18.34
C VAL A 111 17.93 -33.33 -17.28
N LEU A 112 16.71 -33.85 -17.42
CA LEU A 112 16.12 -34.83 -16.49
C LEU A 112 16.94 -36.13 -16.40
N LEU A 113 17.51 -36.56 -17.53
CA LEU A 113 18.33 -37.77 -17.62
C LEU A 113 19.80 -37.53 -17.27
N GLY A 114 20.24 -36.27 -17.10
CA GLY A 114 21.63 -35.92 -16.78
C GLY A 114 22.59 -35.96 -17.98
N TYR A 115 22.08 -35.90 -19.21
CA TYR A 115 22.88 -35.92 -20.44
C TYR A 115 23.33 -34.52 -20.92
N ILE A 116 22.82 -33.45 -20.31
CA ILE A 116 23.16 -32.06 -20.65
C ILE A 116 24.16 -31.51 -19.66
N SER A 117 25.34 -31.11 -20.15
CA SER A 117 26.35 -30.40 -19.35
C SER A 117 25.98 -28.93 -19.12
N THR A 118 26.70 -28.24 -18.23
CA THR A 118 26.53 -26.79 -18.00
C THR A 118 26.81 -25.99 -19.27
N GLU A 119 27.85 -26.36 -20.02
CA GLU A 119 28.24 -25.75 -21.29
C GLU A 119 27.16 -25.96 -22.36
N ASP A 120 26.64 -27.19 -22.47
CA ASP A 120 25.57 -27.51 -23.42
C ASP A 120 24.29 -26.75 -23.09
N MET A 121 23.94 -26.61 -21.81
CA MET A 121 22.80 -25.77 -21.40
C MET A 121 23.00 -24.31 -21.81
N LEU A 122 24.20 -23.75 -21.64
CA LEU A 122 24.50 -22.38 -22.06
C LEU A 122 24.35 -22.20 -23.57
N VAL A 123 24.76 -23.19 -24.37
CA VAL A 123 24.50 -23.21 -25.82
C VAL A 123 23.01 -23.33 -26.12
N ALA A 124 22.27 -24.15 -25.37
CA ALA A 124 20.83 -24.34 -25.55
C ALA A 124 20.01 -23.07 -25.25
N LEU A 125 20.50 -22.19 -24.37
CA LEU A 125 19.85 -20.93 -24.01
C LEU A 125 19.90 -19.87 -25.13
N ASP A 126 20.87 -19.98 -26.05
CA ASP A 126 20.97 -19.15 -27.24
C ASP A 126 21.39 -20.00 -28.46
N PRO A 127 20.49 -20.88 -28.95
CA PRO A 127 20.88 -21.95 -29.85
C PRO A 127 21.07 -21.49 -31.30
N PHE A 128 20.69 -20.26 -31.66
CA PHE A 128 20.61 -19.81 -33.05
C PHE A 128 21.91 -19.17 -33.55
N ASP A 129 22.37 -19.64 -34.71
CA ASP A 129 23.44 -19.02 -35.47
C ASP A 129 22.95 -17.81 -36.30
N SER A 130 23.85 -17.19 -37.05
CA SER A 130 23.52 -16.02 -37.88
C SER A 130 22.43 -16.30 -38.93
N ALA A 131 22.38 -17.52 -39.47
CA ALA A 131 21.41 -17.88 -40.50
C ALA A 131 20.01 -18.07 -39.90
N SER A 132 19.91 -18.84 -38.80
CA SER A 132 18.66 -19.00 -38.07
C SER A 132 18.14 -17.67 -37.53
N ARG A 133 19.02 -16.79 -37.02
CA ARG A 133 18.62 -15.45 -36.53
C ARG A 133 18.01 -14.57 -37.62
N LYS A 134 18.53 -14.65 -38.85
CA LYS A 134 17.99 -13.92 -40.00
C LYS A 134 16.61 -14.44 -40.41
N ALA A 135 16.37 -15.74 -40.29
CA ALA A 135 15.06 -16.34 -40.59
C ALA A 135 13.99 -15.89 -39.58
N ILE A 136 14.34 -15.76 -38.30
CA ILE A 136 13.38 -15.41 -37.22
C ILE A 136 13.32 -13.91 -36.91
N SER A 137 14.26 -13.09 -37.42
CA SER A 137 14.30 -11.64 -37.15
C SER A 137 13.07 -10.92 -37.70
N ASP A 138 12.54 -11.39 -38.82
CA ASP A 138 11.42 -10.77 -39.53
C ASP A 138 10.06 -11.18 -38.93
N MET A 139 10.02 -12.25 -38.13
CA MET A 139 8.78 -12.90 -37.71
C MET A 139 8.12 -12.31 -36.45
N GLY A 140 8.68 -11.28 -35.81
CA GLY A 140 8.13 -10.70 -34.56
C GLY A 140 8.03 -11.67 -33.35
N ILE A 141 8.43 -12.93 -33.52
CA ILE A 141 8.31 -14.03 -32.54
C ILE A 141 9.63 -14.40 -31.86
N SER A 142 10.76 -13.85 -32.30
CA SER A 142 12.08 -14.18 -31.74
C SER A 142 12.10 -14.07 -30.21
N GLY A 143 11.49 -13.02 -29.65
CA GLY A 143 11.35 -12.86 -28.21
C GLY A 143 10.51 -13.94 -27.51
N LYS A 144 9.44 -14.44 -28.16
CA LYS A 144 8.61 -15.53 -27.63
C LYS A 144 9.38 -16.85 -27.63
N ILE A 145 10.11 -17.14 -28.70
CA ILE A 145 10.94 -18.34 -28.83
C ILE A 145 12.01 -18.38 -27.73
N PHE A 146 12.77 -17.31 -27.57
CA PHE A 146 13.78 -17.26 -26.50
C PHE A 146 13.17 -17.36 -25.10
N SER A 147 11.99 -16.75 -24.87
CA SER A 147 11.27 -16.90 -23.60
C SER A 147 10.86 -18.34 -23.34
N MET A 148 10.38 -19.05 -24.37
CA MET A 148 9.95 -20.44 -24.29
C MET A 148 11.13 -21.33 -23.90
N ILE A 149 12.25 -21.24 -24.63
CA ILE A 149 13.48 -22.01 -24.37
C ILE A 149 13.95 -21.81 -22.92
N ARG A 150 14.10 -20.56 -22.46
CA ARG A 150 14.56 -20.25 -21.08
C ARG A 150 13.61 -20.80 -20.01
N SER A 151 12.30 -20.71 -20.26
CA SER A 151 11.28 -21.21 -19.33
C SER A 151 11.31 -22.73 -19.26
N SER A 152 11.42 -23.40 -20.41
CA SER A 152 11.50 -24.86 -20.51
C SER A 152 12.75 -25.42 -19.82
N ILE A 153 13.91 -24.78 -20.01
CA ILE A 153 15.14 -25.18 -19.31
C ILE A 153 14.99 -24.97 -17.81
N SER A 154 14.48 -23.81 -17.36
CA SER A 154 14.26 -23.55 -15.92
C SER A 154 13.29 -24.57 -15.30
N GLU A 155 12.26 -24.98 -16.05
CA GLU A 155 11.31 -26.02 -15.65
C GLU A 155 11.95 -27.39 -15.53
N ALA A 156 12.85 -27.74 -16.44
CA ALA A 156 13.58 -28.99 -16.34
C ALA A 156 14.53 -28.99 -15.14
N LEU A 157 15.23 -27.89 -14.87
CA LEU A 157 16.08 -27.77 -13.69
C LEU A 157 15.27 -27.95 -12.40
N GLU A 158 14.12 -27.28 -12.28
CA GLU A 158 13.21 -27.42 -11.14
C GLU A 158 12.67 -28.84 -11.00
N ALA A 159 12.16 -29.44 -12.08
CA ALA A 159 11.62 -30.80 -12.07
C ALA A 159 12.70 -31.84 -11.72
N THR A 160 13.92 -31.65 -12.21
CA THR A 160 15.07 -32.51 -11.89
C THR A 160 15.44 -32.36 -10.42
N GLN A 161 15.49 -31.15 -9.88
CA GLN A 161 15.78 -30.90 -8.47
C GLN A 161 14.72 -31.49 -7.52
N ILE A 162 13.43 -31.42 -7.90
CA ILE A 162 12.33 -32.00 -7.11
C ILE A 162 12.40 -33.53 -7.14
N SER A 163 12.68 -34.14 -8.30
CA SER A 163 12.69 -35.59 -8.46
C SER A 163 13.98 -36.25 -7.98
N ARG A 164 15.11 -35.57 -8.14
CA ARG A 164 16.46 -36.03 -7.79
C ARG A 164 17.25 -34.86 -7.20
N PRO A 165 17.11 -34.60 -5.89
CA PRO A 165 17.99 -33.68 -5.18
C PRO A 165 19.44 -34.11 -5.45
N ASP A 166 20.29 -33.19 -5.87
CA ASP A 166 21.72 -33.38 -6.21
C ASP A 166 22.03 -33.79 -7.66
N ALA A 167 21.04 -34.07 -8.51
CA ALA A 167 21.30 -34.40 -9.92
C ALA A 167 21.70 -33.17 -10.76
N VAL A 168 21.29 -31.96 -10.35
CA VAL A 168 21.67 -30.71 -11.01
C VAL A 168 22.81 -30.06 -10.23
N PRO A 169 24.00 -29.88 -10.83
CA PRO A 169 25.12 -29.26 -10.12
C PRO A 169 24.89 -27.76 -9.89
N ASP A 170 25.39 -27.25 -8.76
CA ASP A 170 25.29 -25.83 -8.37
C ASP A 170 25.84 -24.87 -9.44
N GLU A 171 26.85 -25.31 -10.19
CA GLU A 171 27.43 -24.55 -11.29
C GLU A 171 26.42 -24.30 -12.42
N MET A 172 25.58 -25.29 -12.73
CA MET A 172 24.54 -25.18 -13.76
C MET A 172 23.46 -24.18 -13.34
N TRP A 173 23.01 -24.24 -12.08
CA TRP A 173 22.10 -23.25 -11.49
C TRP A 173 22.67 -21.84 -11.57
N THR A 174 23.94 -21.69 -11.21
CA THR A 174 24.63 -20.39 -11.17
C THR A 174 24.88 -19.84 -12.58
N ALA A 175 25.19 -20.70 -13.55
CA ALA A 175 25.36 -20.35 -14.96
C ALA A 175 24.04 -19.85 -15.56
N MET A 176 22.95 -20.57 -15.33
CA MET A 176 21.61 -20.17 -15.77
C MET A 176 21.20 -18.83 -15.15
N PHE A 177 21.43 -18.64 -13.85
CA PHE A 177 21.17 -17.37 -13.18
C PHE A 177 21.97 -16.21 -13.77
N LYS A 178 23.29 -16.39 -13.98
CA LYS A 178 24.17 -15.37 -14.58
C LYS A 178 23.70 -15.00 -15.99
N PHE A 179 23.29 -15.99 -16.79
CA PHE A 179 22.75 -15.76 -18.12
C PHE A 179 21.49 -14.89 -18.08
N VAL A 180 20.50 -15.25 -17.25
CA VAL A 180 19.27 -14.48 -17.08
C VAL A 180 19.56 -13.06 -16.57
N ALA A 181 20.50 -12.93 -15.63
CA ALA A 181 20.89 -11.63 -15.07
C ALA A 181 21.58 -10.71 -16.09
N ALA A 182 22.24 -11.28 -17.12
CA ALA A 182 22.96 -10.51 -18.15
C ALA A 182 22.06 -9.92 -19.24
N ILE A 183 20.92 -10.56 -19.54
CA ILE A 183 20.05 -10.20 -20.69
C ILE A 183 19.27 -8.88 -20.46
N ASN A 184 19.20 -8.40 -19.22
CA ASN A 184 18.90 -7.03 -18.79
C ASN A 184 17.66 -6.29 -19.35
N ASP A 185 16.76 -6.88 -20.15
CA ASP A 185 15.79 -6.03 -20.87
C ASP A 185 14.39 -6.59 -21.22
N ARG A 186 13.90 -7.70 -20.63
CA ARG A 186 12.54 -8.21 -20.98
C ARG A 186 11.66 -8.67 -19.81
N PHE A 187 10.34 -8.59 -20.03
CA PHE A 187 9.29 -9.07 -19.10
C PHE A 187 9.41 -10.56 -18.75
N HIS A 188 9.84 -11.38 -19.72
CA HIS A 188 9.98 -12.82 -19.56
C HIS A 188 11.11 -13.21 -18.60
N ASP A 189 12.14 -12.37 -18.49
CA ASP A 189 13.30 -12.62 -17.63
C ASP A 189 12.92 -12.55 -16.15
N VAL A 190 11.90 -11.77 -15.81
CA VAL A 190 11.37 -11.65 -14.43
C VAL A 190 10.73 -12.95 -13.94
N SER A 191 9.96 -13.62 -14.81
CA SER A 191 9.39 -14.95 -14.50
C SER A 191 10.49 -15.98 -14.30
N CYS A 192 11.45 -16.02 -15.22
CA CYS A 192 12.58 -16.93 -15.19
C CYS A 192 13.40 -16.73 -13.92
N PHE A 193 13.78 -15.49 -13.62
CA PHE A 193 14.50 -15.10 -12.41
C PHE A 193 13.78 -15.55 -11.13
N ASN A 194 12.49 -15.27 -11.01
CA ASN A 194 11.71 -15.68 -9.84
C ASN A 194 11.64 -17.20 -9.71
N LYS A 195 11.48 -17.93 -10.82
CA LYS A 195 11.44 -19.40 -10.83
C LYS A 195 12.77 -20.00 -10.38
N LEU A 196 13.88 -19.48 -10.92
CA LEU A 196 15.22 -19.91 -10.53
C LEU A 196 15.46 -19.71 -9.03
N LEU A 197 15.18 -18.53 -8.46
CA LEU A 197 15.41 -18.31 -7.03
C LEU A 197 14.48 -19.13 -6.11
N LEU A 198 13.31 -19.56 -6.59
CA LEU A 198 12.41 -20.45 -5.83
C LEU A 198 12.87 -21.90 -5.86
N ALA A 199 13.39 -22.38 -6.99
CA ALA A 199 13.75 -23.78 -7.19
C ALA A 199 15.21 -24.11 -6.82
N MET A 200 16.09 -23.11 -6.88
CA MET A 200 17.53 -23.30 -6.68
C MET A 200 17.86 -23.73 -5.24
N PRO A 201 18.78 -24.69 -5.04
CA PRO A 201 19.21 -25.10 -3.70
C PRO A 201 19.97 -23.99 -2.97
N GLU A 202 19.97 -24.04 -1.63
CA GLU A 202 20.61 -23.01 -0.79
C GLU A 202 22.12 -22.87 -1.06
N SER A 203 22.82 -23.97 -1.35
CA SER A 203 24.24 -23.97 -1.71
C SER A 203 24.52 -23.15 -2.97
N ALA A 204 23.75 -23.39 -4.05
CA ALA A 204 23.83 -22.61 -5.27
C ALA A 204 23.43 -21.15 -5.05
N LYS A 205 22.36 -20.88 -4.29
CA LYS A 205 21.93 -19.49 -3.98
C LYS A 205 22.99 -18.70 -3.22
N ALA A 206 23.70 -19.34 -2.28
CA ALA A 206 24.80 -18.72 -1.53
C ALA A 206 26.00 -18.36 -2.43
N SER A 207 26.20 -19.10 -3.52
CA SER A 207 27.29 -18.85 -4.48
C SER A 207 27.03 -17.65 -5.42
N ILE A 208 25.79 -17.15 -5.49
CA ILE A 208 25.44 -16.01 -6.35
C ILE A 208 26.09 -14.73 -5.81
N PRO A 209 26.90 -14.01 -6.62
CA PRO A 209 27.50 -12.76 -6.19
C PRO A 209 26.46 -11.67 -5.92
N ASN A 210 26.56 -11.00 -4.76
CA ASN A 210 25.70 -9.87 -4.38
C ASN A 210 25.71 -8.73 -5.40
N ASN A 211 26.81 -8.54 -6.15
CA ASN A 211 26.89 -7.54 -7.21
C ASN A 211 26.00 -7.90 -8.41
N THR A 212 25.92 -9.18 -8.78
CA THR A 212 25.07 -9.64 -9.89
C THR A 212 23.60 -9.45 -9.54
N LEU A 213 23.19 -9.85 -8.32
CA LEU A 213 21.84 -9.60 -7.81
C LEU A 213 21.49 -8.11 -7.82
N PHE A 214 22.39 -7.27 -7.29
CA PHE A 214 22.19 -5.83 -7.26
C PHE A 214 22.04 -5.23 -8.67
N ILE A 215 22.91 -5.57 -9.61
CA ILE A 215 22.86 -5.04 -10.99
C ILE A 215 21.52 -5.41 -11.64
N TYR A 216 21.09 -6.67 -11.53
CA TYR A 216 19.82 -7.11 -12.08
C TYR A 216 18.63 -6.34 -11.49
N ILE A 217 18.57 -6.23 -10.15
CA ILE A 217 17.49 -5.51 -9.46
C ILE A 217 17.51 -4.01 -9.79
N ALA A 218 18.68 -3.39 -9.85
CA ALA A 218 18.82 -1.97 -10.18
C ALA A 218 18.36 -1.68 -11.62
N THR A 219 18.75 -2.52 -12.58
CA THR A 219 18.27 -2.45 -13.97
C THR A 219 16.77 -2.64 -14.05
N PHE A 220 16.21 -3.61 -13.33
CA PHE A 220 14.76 -3.82 -13.27
C PHE A 220 14.03 -2.61 -12.70
N VAL A 221 14.48 -2.07 -11.56
CA VAL A 221 13.89 -0.87 -10.94
C VAL A 221 13.95 0.32 -11.88
N GLN A 222 15.05 0.48 -12.62
CA GLN A 222 15.19 1.51 -13.63
C GLN A 222 14.18 1.33 -14.79
N ALA A 223 14.02 0.11 -15.29
CA ALA A 223 13.06 -0.20 -16.35
C ALA A 223 11.61 -0.03 -15.89
N GLN A 224 11.29 -0.31 -14.63
CA GLN A 224 9.96 -0.06 -14.07
C GLN A 224 9.70 1.43 -13.83
N ALA A 225 10.73 2.21 -13.51
CA ALA A 225 10.60 3.65 -13.32
C ALA A 225 10.27 4.40 -14.61
N THR A 226 10.51 3.85 -15.80
CA THR A 226 10.14 4.48 -17.08
C THR A 226 8.72 4.13 -17.54
N ARG A 227 8.04 3.20 -16.86
CA ARG A 227 6.72 2.69 -17.23
C ARG A 227 5.61 3.28 -16.36
N ASP A 228 4.38 3.24 -16.86
CA ASP A 228 3.21 3.58 -16.05
C ASP A 228 2.90 2.47 -15.04
N HIS A 229 3.00 2.81 -13.75
CA HIS A 229 2.72 1.88 -12.64
C HIS A 229 1.25 1.47 -12.51
N ARG A 230 0.34 2.09 -13.27
CA ARG A 230 -1.06 1.65 -13.42
C ARG A 230 -1.18 0.39 -14.27
N ASN A 231 -0.18 0.09 -15.10
CA ASN A 231 -0.15 -1.12 -15.90
C ASN A 231 -0.13 -2.37 -14.97
N PRO A 232 -1.03 -3.35 -15.15
CA PRO A 232 -1.06 -4.54 -14.30
C PRO A 232 0.22 -5.37 -14.35
N ALA A 233 0.87 -5.42 -15.52
CA ALA A 233 2.10 -6.15 -15.71
C ALA A 233 3.23 -5.57 -14.83
N TRP A 234 3.19 -4.26 -14.55
CA TRP A 234 4.12 -3.57 -13.66
C TRP A 234 4.07 -4.15 -12.24
N ARG A 235 2.85 -4.26 -11.68
CA ARG A 235 2.63 -4.84 -10.34
C ARG A 235 2.99 -6.31 -10.28
N TRP A 236 2.59 -7.08 -11.28
CA TRP A 236 2.91 -8.51 -11.36
C TRP A 236 4.43 -8.73 -11.38
N CYS A 237 5.19 -7.94 -12.12
CA CYS A 237 6.64 -8.03 -12.09
C CYS A 237 7.23 -7.68 -10.72
N CYS A 238 6.75 -6.62 -10.06
CA CYS A 238 7.21 -6.28 -8.72
C CYS A 238 6.93 -7.40 -7.72
N ALA A 239 5.77 -8.06 -7.82
CA ALA A 239 5.42 -9.22 -7.00
C ALA A 239 6.40 -10.37 -7.21
N LYS A 240 6.73 -10.71 -8.47
CA LYS A 240 7.71 -11.75 -8.79
C LYS A 240 9.09 -11.44 -8.23
N ILE A 241 9.59 -10.22 -8.38
CA ILE A 241 10.90 -9.85 -7.81
C ILE A 241 10.84 -9.87 -6.27
N GLY A 242 9.78 -9.37 -5.65
CA GLY A 242 9.63 -9.37 -4.18
C GLY A 242 9.58 -10.78 -3.59
N THR A 243 8.82 -11.70 -4.20
CA THR A 243 8.79 -13.11 -3.81
C THR A 243 10.16 -13.77 -3.98
N ALA A 244 10.88 -13.45 -5.06
CA ALA A 244 12.22 -13.97 -5.29
C ALA A 244 13.23 -13.44 -4.25
N LEU A 245 13.10 -12.18 -3.82
CA LEU A 245 13.93 -11.62 -2.73
C LEU A 245 13.73 -12.36 -1.42
N ALA A 246 12.50 -12.77 -1.10
CA ALA A 246 12.21 -13.54 0.11
C ALA A 246 12.93 -14.90 0.16
N GLN A 247 13.41 -15.42 -0.97
CA GLN A 247 14.18 -16.67 -1.06
C GLN A 247 15.68 -16.52 -0.80
N LEU A 248 16.16 -15.28 -0.63
CA LEU A 248 17.57 -14.99 -0.38
C LEU A 248 17.87 -15.01 1.12
N SER A 249 19.12 -15.37 1.45
CA SER A 249 19.62 -15.28 2.83
C SER A 249 19.51 -13.85 3.38
N GLU A 250 19.40 -13.71 4.70
CA GLU A 250 19.32 -12.41 5.37
C GLU A 250 20.50 -11.49 5.01
N GLY A 251 21.72 -12.04 4.95
CA GLY A 251 22.92 -11.29 4.56
C GLY A 251 22.87 -10.77 3.12
N GLN A 252 22.38 -11.58 2.17
CA GLN A 252 22.19 -11.15 0.78
C GLN A 252 21.13 -10.03 0.69
N ARG A 253 19.98 -10.20 1.36
CA ARG A 253 18.90 -9.20 1.39
C ARG A 253 19.36 -7.86 1.95
N LEU A 254 20.09 -7.87 3.07
CA LEU A 254 20.61 -6.66 3.70
C LEU A 254 21.63 -5.94 2.81
N SER A 255 22.53 -6.69 2.17
CA SER A 255 23.50 -6.15 1.21
C SER A 255 22.81 -5.48 0.01
N ILE A 256 21.82 -6.16 -0.57
CA ILE A 256 21.03 -5.63 -1.71
C ILE A 256 20.27 -4.37 -1.29
N SER A 257 19.58 -4.41 -0.14
CA SER A 257 18.81 -3.28 0.37
C SER A 257 19.69 -2.04 0.58
N THR A 258 20.87 -2.22 1.18
CA THR A 258 21.84 -1.14 1.40
C THR A 258 22.31 -0.52 0.08
N LYS A 259 22.69 -1.34 -0.90
CA LYS A 259 23.12 -0.87 -2.22
C LYS A 259 21.99 -0.18 -2.99
N MET A 260 20.76 -0.71 -2.90
CA MET A 260 19.58 -0.12 -3.53
C MET A 260 19.23 1.24 -2.92
N SER A 261 19.31 1.37 -1.60
CA SER A 261 19.10 2.66 -0.92
C SER A 261 20.09 3.72 -1.42
N HIS A 262 21.38 3.38 -1.55
CA HIS A 262 22.39 4.28 -2.12
C HIS A 262 22.12 4.60 -3.60
N TYR A 263 21.72 3.59 -4.40
CA TYR A 263 21.36 3.76 -5.81
C TYR A 263 20.18 4.72 -6.01
N ILE A 264 19.14 4.59 -5.19
CA ILE A 264 17.92 5.42 -5.24
C ILE A 264 18.22 6.85 -4.76
N GLN A 265 19.05 6.99 -3.72
CA GLN A 265 19.41 8.30 -3.17
C GLN A 265 20.45 9.07 -4.01
N ASN A 266 20.94 8.49 -5.11
CA ASN A 266 21.95 9.09 -5.97
C ASN A 266 21.53 10.51 -6.41
N ALA A 267 22.33 11.50 -6.01
CA ALA A 267 22.06 12.92 -6.22
C ALA A 267 22.00 13.34 -7.70
N ARG A 268 22.55 12.52 -8.61
CA ARG A 268 22.60 12.82 -10.05
C ARG A 268 21.27 12.64 -10.79
N CYS A 269 20.26 12.04 -10.16
CA CYS A 269 18.95 11.83 -10.77
C CYS A 269 17.97 12.96 -10.43
N ASP A 270 17.18 13.37 -11.42
CA ASP A 270 16.09 14.31 -11.27
C ASP A 270 15.04 13.80 -10.26
N ALA A 271 14.23 14.73 -9.74
CA ALA A 271 13.29 14.41 -8.67
C ALA A 271 12.20 13.41 -9.10
N ASP A 272 11.74 13.47 -10.35
CA ASP A 272 10.66 12.61 -10.85
C ASP A 272 11.16 11.17 -11.04
N THR A 273 12.31 10.99 -11.70
CA THR A 273 12.96 9.67 -11.82
C THR A 273 13.23 9.06 -10.45
N ARG A 274 13.68 9.87 -9.48
CA ARG A 274 13.91 9.41 -8.12
C ARG A 274 12.63 8.91 -7.45
N ILE A 275 11.52 9.64 -7.58
CA ILE A 275 10.22 9.24 -7.04
C ILE A 275 9.76 7.91 -7.68
N LYS A 276 9.88 7.78 -9.01
CA LYS A 276 9.46 6.57 -9.73
C LYS A 276 10.30 5.34 -9.35
N ARG A 277 11.63 5.48 -9.24
CA ARG A 277 12.53 4.42 -8.75
C ARG A 277 12.24 4.04 -7.31
N SER A 278 12.04 5.04 -6.44
CA SER A 278 11.71 4.82 -5.04
C SER A 278 10.42 4.03 -4.92
N PHE A 279 9.40 4.38 -5.71
CA PHE A 279 8.13 3.67 -5.70
C PHE A 279 8.26 2.23 -6.22
N ALA A 280 8.96 2.01 -7.33
CA ALA A 280 9.22 0.66 -7.84
C ALA A 280 9.91 -0.22 -6.79
N TRP A 281 10.93 0.32 -6.13
CA TRP A 281 11.63 -0.38 -5.05
C TRP A 281 10.74 -0.67 -3.85
N LEU A 282 9.94 0.31 -3.41
CA LEU A 282 8.99 0.12 -2.31
C LEU A 282 7.95 -0.93 -2.62
N LEU A 283 7.45 -1.00 -3.86
CA LEU A 283 6.48 -2.05 -4.21
C LEU A 283 7.13 -3.44 -4.21
N ILE A 284 8.36 -3.58 -4.71
CA ILE A 284 9.11 -4.84 -4.64
C ILE A 284 9.27 -5.29 -3.17
N GLN A 285 9.71 -4.37 -2.30
CA GLN A 285 9.86 -4.63 -0.86
C GLN A 285 8.53 -4.95 -0.19
N ALA A 286 7.43 -4.39 -0.66
CA ALA A 286 6.09 -4.69 -0.14
C ALA A 286 5.64 -6.13 -0.45
N TYR A 287 6.25 -6.80 -1.43
CA TYR A 287 6.00 -8.22 -1.72
C TYR A 287 7.00 -9.18 -1.05
N ASP A 288 8.02 -8.67 -0.36
CA ASP A 288 8.95 -9.51 0.41
C ASP A 288 8.27 -9.99 1.71
N ALA A 289 7.91 -11.28 1.73
CA ALA A 289 7.26 -11.93 2.87
C ALA A 289 8.20 -12.08 4.08
N CYS A 290 9.52 -12.03 3.88
CA CYS A 290 10.51 -12.11 4.94
C CYS A 290 10.86 -10.73 5.52
N LEU A 291 10.22 -9.66 5.05
CA LEU A 291 10.42 -8.31 5.55
C LEU A 291 9.36 -7.96 6.61
N THR A 292 9.81 -7.61 7.82
CA THR A 292 8.89 -7.21 8.90
C THR A 292 8.22 -5.86 8.61
N ALA A 293 7.06 -5.61 9.22
CA ALA A 293 6.37 -4.32 9.11
C ALA A 293 7.27 -3.15 9.53
N ARG A 294 8.01 -3.30 10.63
CA ARG A 294 8.94 -2.28 11.13
C ARG A 294 10.07 -1.97 10.13
N SER A 295 10.68 -3.01 9.57
CA SER A 295 11.75 -2.86 8.57
C SER A 295 11.21 -2.19 7.31
N PHE A 296 10.02 -2.58 6.84
CA PHE A 296 9.37 -1.94 5.71
C PHE A 296 9.09 -0.45 5.98
N THR A 297 8.53 -0.10 7.13
CA THR A 297 8.25 1.29 7.51
C THR A 297 9.51 2.13 7.57
N GLN A 298 10.63 1.57 8.04
CA GLN A 298 11.92 2.25 8.00
C GLN A 298 12.38 2.52 6.56
N ILE A 299 12.28 1.53 5.66
CA ILE A 299 12.61 1.67 4.24
C ILE A 299 11.68 2.70 3.58
N TYR A 300 10.39 2.66 3.88
CA TYR A 300 9.40 3.63 3.43
C TYR A 300 9.83 5.04 3.81
N ASN A 301 10.09 5.31 5.08
CA ASN A 301 10.49 6.64 5.57
C ASN A 301 11.81 7.13 4.97
N GLN A 302 12.77 6.22 4.74
CA GLN A 302 14.06 6.56 4.10
C GLN A 302 13.91 6.85 2.60
N SER A 303 12.98 6.18 1.92
CA SER A 303 12.78 6.27 0.47
C SER A 303 11.77 7.36 0.08
N SER A 304 10.77 7.62 0.91
CA SER A 304 9.69 8.57 0.64
C SER A 304 10.15 10.02 0.80
N GLY A 305 11.06 10.30 1.75
CA GLY A 305 11.55 11.66 2.03
C GLY A 305 10.41 12.68 2.22
N ARG A 306 10.69 13.98 2.16
CA ARG A 306 9.64 15.04 2.12
C ARG A 306 9.01 15.21 0.72
N ARG A 307 9.30 14.33 -0.24
CA ARG A 307 9.10 14.57 -1.68
C ARG A 307 8.36 13.47 -2.43
N MET A 308 8.06 12.31 -1.83
CA MET A 308 7.16 11.36 -2.49
C MET A 308 5.79 12.02 -2.64
N ASP A 309 5.26 11.97 -3.85
CA ASP A 309 3.84 12.18 -4.07
C ASP A 309 3.09 11.02 -3.41
N HIS A 310 2.46 11.32 -2.26
CA HIS A 310 1.57 10.45 -1.50
C HIS A 310 0.27 10.27 -2.27
N ASN A 311 0.39 9.75 -3.49
CA ASN A 311 -0.73 9.47 -4.35
C ASN A 311 -1.49 8.27 -3.75
N GLY A 312 -2.77 8.45 -3.46
CA GLY A 312 -3.58 7.42 -2.81
C GLY A 312 -3.59 6.08 -3.58
N TYR A 313 -3.39 6.10 -4.90
CA TYR A 313 -3.26 4.87 -5.69
C TYR A 313 -1.98 4.10 -5.37
N ARG A 314 -0.85 4.80 -5.18
CA ARG A 314 0.42 4.16 -4.80
C ARG A 314 0.34 3.57 -3.39
N ILE A 315 -0.27 4.30 -2.45
CA ILE A 315 -0.51 3.81 -1.10
C ILE A 315 -1.39 2.56 -1.10
N TRP A 316 -2.47 2.56 -1.89
CA TRP A 316 -3.29 1.37 -2.10
C TRP A 316 -2.49 0.19 -2.66
N GLN A 317 -1.62 0.41 -3.66
CA GLN A 317 -0.77 -0.64 -4.23
C GLN A 317 0.18 -1.25 -3.18
N LEU A 318 0.78 -0.42 -2.31
CA LEU A 318 1.65 -0.89 -1.23
C LEU A 318 0.86 -1.68 -0.17
N ALA A 319 -0.34 -1.21 0.20
CA ALA A 319 -1.19 -1.88 1.18
C ALA A 319 -1.61 -3.27 0.70
N VAL A 320 -2.10 -3.39 -0.53
CA VAL A 320 -2.51 -4.68 -1.12
C VAL A 320 -1.32 -5.64 -1.24
N ALA A 321 -0.13 -5.14 -1.60
CA ALA A 321 1.08 -5.95 -1.65
C ALA A 321 1.47 -6.49 -0.27
N ARG A 322 1.47 -5.63 0.77
CA ARG A 322 1.79 -6.05 2.14
C ARG A 322 0.80 -7.05 2.69
N LEU A 323 -0.49 -6.83 2.49
CA LEU A 323 -1.55 -7.77 2.89
C LEU A 323 -1.37 -9.15 2.24
N HIS A 324 -0.99 -9.21 0.97
CA HIS A 324 -0.62 -10.48 0.34
C HIS A 324 0.64 -11.08 0.97
N SER A 325 1.73 -10.31 1.09
CA SER A 325 3.01 -10.85 1.58
C SER A 325 2.94 -11.39 3.00
N ASN A 326 2.06 -10.81 3.82
CA ASN A 326 1.80 -11.23 5.20
C ASN A 326 0.80 -12.40 5.30
N GLY A 327 0.27 -12.90 4.17
CA GLY A 327 -0.71 -14.00 4.15
C GLY A 327 -2.15 -13.60 4.49
N VAL A 328 -2.45 -12.32 4.68
CA VAL A 328 -3.81 -11.84 4.98
C VAL A 328 -4.72 -11.96 3.75
N LEU A 329 -4.17 -11.69 2.56
CA LEU A 329 -4.86 -11.93 1.29
C LEU A 329 -4.36 -13.23 0.66
N SER A 330 -5.30 -14.11 0.29
CA SER A 330 -5.00 -15.27 -0.55
C SER A 330 -4.55 -14.82 -1.94
N LYS A 331 -3.88 -15.73 -2.67
CA LYS A 331 -3.41 -15.47 -4.04
C LYS A 331 -4.54 -15.07 -4.99
N ASP A 332 -5.70 -15.71 -4.86
CA ASP A 332 -6.87 -15.44 -5.70
C ASP A 332 -7.53 -14.11 -5.33
N ALA A 333 -7.67 -13.82 -4.04
CA ALA A 333 -8.16 -12.53 -3.55
C ALA A 333 -7.25 -11.38 -4.00
N HIS A 334 -5.93 -11.55 -3.90
CA HIS A 334 -4.97 -10.59 -4.40
C HIS A 334 -5.11 -10.39 -5.91
N LYS A 335 -5.23 -11.47 -6.70
CA LYS A 335 -5.42 -11.36 -8.16
C LYS A 335 -6.70 -10.61 -8.52
N GLN A 336 -7.77 -10.80 -7.75
CA GLN A 336 -9.04 -10.09 -7.94
C GLN A 336 -8.90 -8.58 -7.63
N ILE A 337 -8.35 -8.22 -6.47
CA ILE A 337 -8.20 -6.82 -6.03
C ILE A 337 -7.15 -6.07 -6.87
N ALA A 338 -6.00 -6.71 -7.07
CA ALA A 338 -4.89 -6.16 -7.85
C ALA A 338 -5.12 -6.29 -9.36
N GLY A 339 -6.20 -6.94 -9.80
CA GLY A 339 -6.57 -7.09 -11.20
C GLY A 339 -6.77 -5.77 -11.94
N TRP A 340 -6.84 -5.88 -13.28
CA TRP A 340 -7.12 -4.73 -14.14
C TRP A 340 -8.60 -4.59 -14.41
N ASN A 341 -9.25 -3.73 -13.65
CA ASN A 341 -10.53 -3.17 -14.04
C ASN A 341 -10.28 -1.69 -14.36
N TYR A 342 -10.33 -1.34 -15.65
CA TYR A 342 -10.07 0.03 -16.12
C TYR A 342 -11.07 1.05 -15.56
N HIS A 343 -12.24 0.58 -15.12
CA HIS A 343 -13.35 1.41 -14.65
C HIS A 343 -13.37 1.65 -13.14
N ASP A 344 -12.52 0.98 -12.37
CA ASP A 344 -12.57 1.08 -10.91
C ASP A 344 -11.80 2.32 -10.42
N GLY A 345 -12.56 3.31 -9.95
CA GLY A 345 -12.04 4.47 -9.22
C GLY A 345 -11.28 4.06 -7.96
N LEU A 346 -10.43 4.94 -7.42
CA LEU A 346 -9.65 4.65 -6.21
C LEU A 346 -10.55 4.36 -5.00
N SER A 347 -11.68 5.05 -4.87
CA SER A 347 -12.72 4.82 -3.86
C SER A 347 -13.24 3.36 -3.92
N GLN A 348 -13.60 2.90 -5.12
CA GLN A 348 -14.07 1.54 -5.36
C GLN A 348 -13.00 0.50 -5.04
N ARG A 349 -11.73 0.77 -5.35
CA ARG A 349 -10.61 -0.13 -5.01
C ARG A 349 -10.44 -0.31 -3.51
N TRP A 350 -10.53 0.77 -2.73
CA TRP A 350 -10.51 0.69 -1.26
C TRP A 350 -11.70 -0.11 -0.73
N THR A 351 -12.91 0.18 -1.22
CA THR A 351 -14.12 -0.55 -0.82
C THR A 351 -14.04 -2.04 -1.17
N THR A 352 -13.58 -2.41 -2.37
CA THR A 352 -13.37 -3.80 -2.77
C THR A 352 -12.33 -4.47 -1.89
N THR A 353 -11.22 -3.79 -1.60
CA THR A 353 -10.18 -4.32 -0.70
C THR A 353 -10.78 -4.64 0.67
N VAL A 354 -11.51 -3.71 1.28
CA VAL A 354 -12.15 -3.93 2.59
C VAL A 354 -13.18 -5.04 2.53
N LYS A 355 -14.05 -5.06 1.52
CA LYS A 355 -15.06 -6.14 1.36
C LYS A 355 -14.40 -7.52 1.26
N THR A 356 -13.29 -7.63 0.53
CA THR A 356 -12.55 -8.88 0.44
C THR A 356 -11.91 -9.27 1.77
N LEU A 357 -11.38 -8.31 2.54
CA LEU A 357 -10.85 -8.58 3.88
C LEU A 357 -11.94 -9.03 4.85
N LEU A 358 -13.14 -8.45 4.78
CA LEU A 358 -14.31 -8.85 5.57
C LEU A 358 -14.83 -10.25 5.23
N ALA A 359 -14.48 -10.79 4.06
CA ALA A 359 -14.83 -12.14 3.63
C ALA A 359 -13.77 -13.20 3.99
N THR A 360 -12.68 -12.81 4.67
CA THR A 360 -11.66 -13.76 5.15
C THR A 360 -12.13 -14.50 6.42
N GLU A 361 -11.43 -15.57 6.80
CA GLU A 361 -11.73 -16.33 8.02
C GLU A 361 -11.60 -15.50 9.31
N HIS A 362 -10.72 -14.49 9.31
CA HIS A 362 -10.45 -13.62 10.45
C HIS A 362 -10.56 -12.14 10.07
N PRO A 363 -11.79 -11.63 9.85
CA PRO A 363 -12.01 -10.30 9.26
C PRO A 363 -11.49 -9.18 10.16
N GLU A 364 -11.63 -9.30 11.48
CA GLU A 364 -11.15 -8.27 12.43
C GLU A 364 -9.63 -8.12 12.39
N ALA A 365 -8.91 -9.25 12.42
CA ALA A 365 -7.45 -9.25 12.31
C ALA A 365 -6.96 -8.74 10.94
N ALA A 366 -7.69 -9.07 9.86
CA ALA A 366 -7.37 -8.61 8.51
C ALA A 366 -7.53 -7.08 8.36
N ILE A 367 -8.61 -6.51 8.90
CA ILE A 367 -8.82 -5.05 8.90
C ILE A 367 -7.83 -4.33 9.82
N ALA A 368 -7.57 -4.89 11.02
CA ALA A 368 -6.56 -4.35 11.93
C ALA A 368 -5.19 -4.32 11.25
N SER A 369 -4.78 -5.39 10.56
CA SER A 369 -3.51 -5.44 9.82
C SER A 369 -3.39 -4.36 8.75
N LEU A 370 -4.47 -4.09 7.99
CA LEU A 370 -4.49 -2.98 7.03
C LEU A 370 -4.32 -1.61 7.73
N CYS A 371 -5.06 -1.40 8.81
CA CYS A 371 -5.05 -0.12 9.52
C CYS A 371 -3.72 0.13 10.24
N ASP A 372 -3.13 -0.91 10.84
CA ASP A 372 -1.80 -0.86 11.44
C ASP A 372 -0.74 -0.50 10.39
N PHE A 373 -0.74 -1.17 9.24
CA PHE A 373 0.18 -0.85 8.15
C PHE A 373 0.08 0.61 7.71
N LEU A 374 -1.14 1.11 7.47
CA LEU A 374 -1.37 2.50 7.06
C LEU A 374 -0.99 3.50 8.16
N THR A 375 -1.19 3.13 9.43
CA THR A 375 -0.79 3.94 10.58
C THR A 375 0.73 4.06 10.66
N ASP A 376 1.44 2.94 10.49
CA ASP A 376 2.90 2.89 10.56
C ASP A 376 3.57 3.78 9.52
N ILE A 377 3.01 3.85 8.30
CA ILE A 377 3.50 4.74 7.24
C ILE A 377 2.89 6.15 7.28
N GLY A 378 1.91 6.40 8.16
CA GLY A 378 1.28 7.71 8.36
C GLY A 378 0.23 8.11 7.31
N GLU A 379 -0.35 7.14 6.61
CA GLU A 379 -1.19 7.31 5.41
C GLU A 379 -2.64 6.83 5.56
N THR A 380 -3.17 6.80 6.79
CA THR A 380 -4.54 6.37 7.11
C THR A 380 -5.63 7.16 6.35
N TRP A 381 -5.35 8.40 5.95
CA TRP A 381 -6.33 9.27 5.29
C TRP A 381 -6.80 8.72 3.93
N HIS A 382 -5.92 8.04 3.18
CA HIS A 382 -6.29 7.54 1.85
C HIS A 382 -7.37 6.44 1.92
N LEU A 383 -7.34 5.61 2.95
CA LEU A 383 -8.40 4.63 3.22
C LEU A 383 -9.70 5.34 3.61
N ILE A 384 -9.62 6.27 4.57
CA ILE A 384 -10.78 7.02 5.06
C ILE A 384 -11.48 7.74 3.91
N GLU A 385 -10.74 8.56 3.17
CA GLU A 385 -11.27 9.32 2.03
C GLU A 385 -11.87 8.41 0.96
N GLY A 386 -11.18 7.32 0.60
CA GLY A 386 -11.68 6.35 -0.37
C GLY A 386 -13.01 5.73 0.03
N LEU A 387 -13.16 5.35 1.31
CA LEU A 387 -14.39 4.77 1.83
C LEU A 387 -15.53 5.79 1.94
N ILE A 388 -15.24 7.03 2.37
CA ILE A 388 -16.25 8.10 2.45
C ILE A 388 -16.77 8.46 1.06
N LEU A 389 -15.88 8.62 0.07
CA LEU A 389 -16.27 8.90 -1.32
C LEU A 389 -17.08 7.74 -1.90
N SER A 390 -16.64 6.50 -1.67
CA SER A 390 -17.40 5.33 -2.11
C SER A 390 -18.79 5.26 -1.48
N HIS A 391 -18.94 5.68 -0.22
CA HIS A 391 -20.23 5.73 0.47
C HIS A 391 -21.16 6.79 -0.10
N ALA A 392 -20.62 7.95 -0.46
CA ALA A 392 -21.36 9.03 -1.11
C ALA A 392 -21.88 8.61 -2.50
N GLU A 393 -21.08 7.85 -3.26
CA GLU A 393 -21.50 7.26 -4.54
C GLU A 393 -22.50 6.11 -4.38
N ASN A 394 -22.20 5.17 -3.47
CA ASN A 394 -22.99 3.96 -3.23
C ASN A 394 -23.02 3.65 -1.74
N ARG A 395 -24.19 3.79 -1.12
CA ARG A 395 -24.35 3.66 0.34
C ARG A 395 -23.81 2.32 0.87
N CYS A 396 -22.72 2.39 1.63
CA CYS A 396 -22.01 1.24 2.20
C CYS A 396 -21.84 1.34 3.73
N THR A 397 -22.89 1.78 4.44
CA THR A 397 -22.84 2.07 5.89
C THR A 397 -22.23 0.95 6.73
N GLU A 398 -22.55 -0.30 6.39
CA GLU A 398 -22.05 -1.48 7.13
C GLU A 398 -20.54 -1.63 7.06
N VAL A 399 -19.96 -1.36 5.88
CA VAL A 399 -18.51 -1.41 5.67
C VAL A 399 -17.82 -0.34 6.52
N LEU A 400 -18.37 0.89 6.53
CA LEU A 400 -17.82 1.98 7.34
C LEU A 400 -17.85 1.63 8.84
N ARG A 401 -18.99 1.10 9.33
CA ARG A 401 -19.14 0.74 10.74
C ARG A 401 -18.20 -0.39 11.14
N THR A 402 -18.13 -1.44 10.35
CA THR A 402 -17.27 -2.59 10.62
C THR A 402 -15.80 -2.19 10.67
N VAL A 403 -15.32 -1.36 9.72
CA VAL A 403 -13.94 -0.86 9.77
C VAL A 403 -13.71 0.03 10.98
N ALA A 404 -14.67 0.91 11.30
CA ALA A 404 -14.56 1.79 12.46
C ALA A 404 -14.47 1.02 13.79
N GLU A 405 -15.14 -0.12 13.91
CA GLU A 405 -15.14 -0.98 15.10
C GLU A 405 -13.88 -1.84 15.21
N THR A 406 -13.40 -2.37 14.08
CA THR A 406 -12.31 -3.35 14.05
C THR A 406 -10.91 -2.74 13.93
N CYS A 407 -10.77 -1.52 13.43
CA CYS A 407 -9.45 -0.92 13.18
C CYS A 407 -8.65 -0.60 14.45
N GLY A 408 -9.30 -0.40 15.60
CA GLY A 408 -8.64 0.02 16.84
C GLY A 408 -7.93 1.38 16.77
N LYS A 409 -8.16 2.18 15.72
CA LYS A 409 -7.53 3.50 15.49
C LYS A 409 -8.56 4.61 15.61
N LEU A 410 -8.40 5.44 16.64
CA LEU A 410 -9.35 6.50 16.97
C LEU A 410 -9.60 7.49 15.82
N ASP A 411 -8.58 7.87 15.07
CA ASP A 411 -8.69 8.78 13.93
C ASP A 411 -9.52 8.18 12.77
N VAL A 412 -9.34 6.89 12.48
CA VAL A 412 -10.14 6.15 11.49
C VAL A 412 -11.58 5.98 11.97
N THR A 413 -11.77 5.54 13.22
CA THR A 413 -13.08 5.30 13.83
C THR A 413 -13.96 6.55 13.79
N ILE A 414 -13.42 7.71 14.21
CA ILE A 414 -14.16 8.98 14.21
C ILE A 414 -14.61 9.34 12.80
N ALA A 415 -13.68 9.33 11.83
CA ALA A 415 -13.97 9.79 10.47
C ALA A 415 -15.03 8.92 9.78
N LEU A 416 -14.94 7.59 9.95
CA LEU A 416 -15.88 6.65 9.32
C LEU A 416 -17.25 6.65 10.00
N ARG A 417 -17.34 6.80 11.33
CA ARG A 417 -18.62 6.89 12.03
C ARG A 417 -19.39 8.16 11.68
N ILE A 418 -18.70 9.29 11.51
CA ILE A 418 -19.29 10.54 10.98
C ILE A 418 -19.91 10.26 9.61
N ALA A 419 -19.15 9.66 8.70
CA ALA A 419 -19.65 9.37 7.36
C ALA A 419 -20.79 8.35 7.34
N ALA A 420 -20.81 7.41 8.28
CA ALA A 420 -21.87 6.40 8.43
C ALA A 420 -23.17 6.94 9.06
N ASN A 421 -23.21 8.21 9.51
CA ASN A 421 -24.30 8.80 10.28
C ASN A 421 -24.57 8.07 11.62
N ASP A 422 -23.55 7.47 12.21
CA ASP A 422 -23.64 6.78 13.49
C ASP A 422 -23.25 7.71 14.65
N THR A 423 -23.87 8.89 14.70
CA THR A 423 -23.47 9.99 15.59
C THR A 423 -24.42 10.23 16.73
N LYS A 424 -25.33 9.29 17.03
CA LYS A 424 -26.51 9.50 17.89
C LYS A 424 -26.27 10.26 19.20
N HIS A 425 -25.05 10.28 19.73
CA HIS A 425 -24.58 11.36 20.61
C HIS A 425 -23.12 11.64 20.29
N GLY A 426 -22.74 12.85 19.86
CA GLY A 426 -21.35 13.19 19.45
C GLY A 426 -20.25 12.77 20.45
N SER A 427 -20.58 12.56 21.72
CA SER A 427 -19.75 11.89 22.72
C SER A 427 -19.31 10.49 22.30
N HIS A 428 -20.22 9.63 21.82
CA HIS A 428 -19.94 8.26 21.38
C HIS A 428 -18.91 8.17 20.24
N LEU A 429 -18.73 9.24 19.46
CA LEU A 429 -17.72 9.28 18.39
C LEU A 429 -16.30 9.25 18.94
N LEU A 430 -16.06 9.86 20.10
CA LEU A 430 -14.78 9.73 20.81
C LEU A 430 -14.73 8.52 21.74
N CYS A 431 -15.89 8.00 22.15
CA CYS A 431 -15.97 6.82 23.03
C CYS A 431 -15.79 5.48 22.32
N ALA A 432 -15.97 5.43 20.99
CA ALA A 432 -15.97 4.18 20.25
C ALA A 432 -14.61 3.45 20.33
N GLY A 433 -14.61 2.27 20.95
CA GLY A 433 -13.42 1.42 21.08
C GLY A 433 -12.46 1.79 22.22
N LEU A 434 -12.76 2.81 23.03
CA LEU A 434 -11.93 3.23 24.15
C LEU A 434 -12.64 3.01 25.49
N SER A 435 -12.00 2.32 26.43
CA SER A 435 -12.40 2.34 27.83
C SER A 435 -12.05 3.68 28.48
N GLY A 436 -12.97 4.22 29.30
CA GLY A 436 -12.79 5.46 30.06
C GLY A 436 -13.97 6.42 30.01
N SER A 437 -13.85 7.56 30.70
CA SER A 437 -14.81 8.67 30.61
C SER A 437 -14.65 9.45 29.29
N SER A 438 -15.65 10.25 28.91
CA SER A 438 -15.59 11.13 27.72
C SER A 438 -14.40 12.10 27.77
N GLU A 439 -13.99 12.53 28.96
CA GLU A 439 -12.82 13.38 29.18
C GLU A 439 -11.51 12.61 28.93
N GLU A 440 -11.36 11.41 29.47
CA GLU A 440 -10.17 10.56 29.25
C GLU A 440 -10.00 10.20 27.77
N GLN A 441 -11.10 9.96 27.07
CA GLN A 441 -11.11 9.67 25.64
C GLN A 441 -10.78 10.90 24.80
N PHE A 442 -11.24 12.08 25.19
CA PHE A 442 -10.83 13.34 24.56
C PHE A 442 -9.36 13.67 24.83
N GLU A 443 -8.84 13.36 26.02
CA GLU A 443 -7.40 13.47 26.30
C GLU A 443 -6.60 12.57 25.35
N LYS A 444 -7.01 11.30 25.18
CA LYS A 444 -6.43 10.40 24.18
C LYS A 444 -6.51 10.98 22.76
N PHE A 445 -7.67 11.47 22.34
CA PHE A 445 -7.87 12.16 21.05
C PHE A 445 -6.89 13.31 20.84
N MET A 446 -6.68 14.12 21.87
CA MET A 446 -5.82 15.30 21.79
C MET A 446 -4.33 14.98 21.86
N THR A 447 -3.95 13.84 22.45
CA THR A 447 -2.57 13.32 22.41
C THR A 447 -2.23 12.68 21.07
N TYR A 448 -3.22 12.26 20.29
CA TYR A 448 -3.00 11.58 19.02
C TYR A 448 -2.57 12.59 17.92
N PRO A 449 -1.40 12.39 17.29
CA PRO A 449 -0.94 13.27 16.22
C PRO A 449 -1.97 13.35 15.10
N LYS A 450 -2.32 14.57 14.68
CA LYS A 450 -3.27 14.87 13.58
C LYS A 450 -4.74 14.52 13.84
N ALA A 451 -5.16 13.89 14.94
CA ALA A 451 -6.57 13.50 15.14
C ALA A 451 -7.55 14.68 15.01
N GLU A 452 -7.23 15.85 15.58
CA GLU A 452 -8.01 17.09 15.38
C GLU A 452 -8.13 17.44 13.89
N SER A 453 -7.04 17.33 13.12
CA SER A 453 -7.07 17.59 11.68
C SER A 453 -7.96 16.59 10.94
N TYR A 454 -7.96 15.31 11.33
CA TYR A 454 -8.78 14.28 10.69
C TYR A 454 -10.26 14.48 10.98
N ALA A 455 -10.62 14.79 12.23
CA ALA A 455 -12.00 15.13 12.60
C ALA A 455 -12.51 16.32 11.75
N TRP A 456 -11.72 17.40 11.64
CA TRP A 456 -12.11 18.55 10.81
C TRP A 456 -12.15 18.23 9.31
N ARG A 457 -11.33 17.31 8.80
CA ARG A 457 -11.42 16.86 7.41
C ARG A 457 -12.65 15.98 7.17
N ALA A 458 -13.00 15.11 8.12
CA ALA A 458 -14.20 14.30 8.05
C ALA A 458 -15.48 15.16 8.08
N ILE A 459 -15.52 16.20 8.91
CA ILE A 459 -16.61 17.19 8.93
C ILE A 459 -16.78 17.86 7.55
N LYS A 460 -15.68 18.14 6.84
CA LYS A 460 -15.71 18.75 5.50
C LYS A 460 -16.05 17.80 4.36
N ALA A 461 -15.83 16.51 4.54
CA ALA A 461 -16.03 15.55 3.46
C ALA A 461 -17.51 15.49 3.05
N GLU A 462 -17.78 15.07 1.81
CA GLU A 462 -19.14 15.03 1.25
C GLU A 462 -20.05 13.97 1.92
N GLY A 463 -19.52 13.11 2.79
CA GLY A 463 -20.28 12.15 3.61
C GLY A 463 -20.69 12.71 4.98
N GLY A 464 -21.70 12.08 5.62
CA GLY A 464 -22.25 12.48 6.92
C GLY A 464 -23.42 13.47 6.83
N THR A 465 -24.46 13.36 7.66
CA THR A 465 -25.58 14.32 7.71
C THR A 465 -25.17 15.65 8.33
N VAL A 466 -25.91 16.71 8.04
CA VAL A 466 -25.67 18.03 8.64
C VAL A 466 -25.78 17.97 10.15
N GLU A 467 -26.77 17.27 10.68
CA GLU A 467 -27.02 17.10 12.12
C GLU A 467 -25.82 16.44 12.80
N SER A 468 -25.33 15.34 12.22
CA SER A 468 -24.20 14.57 12.74
C SER A 468 -22.91 15.39 12.85
N LYS A 469 -22.68 16.27 11.86
CA LYS A 469 -21.54 17.19 11.82
C LYS A 469 -21.71 18.31 12.83
N MET A 470 -22.92 18.84 12.99
CA MET A 470 -23.24 19.88 13.97
C MET A 470 -23.02 19.39 15.40
N GLU A 471 -23.52 18.20 15.74
CA GLU A 471 -23.35 17.58 17.06
C GLU A 471 -21.87 17.39 17.44
N LEU A 472 -21.05 16.93 16.50
CA LEU A 472 -19.62 16.80 16.74
C LEU A 472 -18.93 18.16 16.92
N ILE A 473 -19.32 19.18 16.15
CA ILE A 473 -18.76 20.53 16.31
C ILE A 473 -19.11 21.10 17.69
N ASP A 474 -20.36 20.92 18.13
CA ASP A 474 -20.82 21.35 19.46
C ASP A 474 -20.01 20.67 20.55
N PHE A 475 -19.92 19.34 20.48
CA PHE A 475 -19.15 18.56 21.43
C PHE A 475 -17.66 18.94 21.45
N LEU A 476 -17.02 19.12 20.29
CA LEU A 476 -15.63 19.60 20.23
C LEU A 476 -15.48 20.99 20.86
N SER A 477 -16.45 21.88 20.65
CA SER A 477 -16.47 23.22 21.22
C SER A 477 -16.54 23.18 22.75
N ASP A 478 -17.46 22.38 23.30
CA ASP A 478 -17.62 22.18 24.75
C ASP A 478 -16.31 21.66 25.37
N MET A 479 -15.69 20.65 24.75
CA MET A 479 -14.44 20.07 25.23
C MET A 479 -13.24 21.04 25.13
N TYR A 480 -13.24 21.98 24.18
CA TYR A 480 -12.20 23.02 24.14
C TYR A 480 -12.37 24.07 25.25
N SER A 481 -13.62 24.36 25.64
CA SER A 481 -13.93 25.32 26.69
C SER A 481 -13.57 24.79 28.08
N SER A 482 -13.86 23.51 28.35
CA SER A 482 -13.64 22.87 29.66
C SER A 482 -12.17 22.60 29.98
N ARG A 483 -11.26 22.63 29.00
CA ARG A 483 -9.90 22.09 29.17
C ARG A 483 -8.84 23.08 29.64
N ALA A 484 -8.29 22.84 30.84
CA ALA A 484 -7.25 23.67 31.47
C ALA A 484 -5.93 23.77 30.69
N SER A 485 -5.52 22.72 29.97
CA SER A 485 -4.22 22.67 29.26
C SER A 485 -4.14 23.56 28.01
N LEU A 486 -5.28 24.04 27.50
CA LEU A 486 -5.32 24.91 26.33
C LEU A 486 -5.08 26.36 26.70
N SER A 487 -4.08 26.97 26.06
CA SER A 487 -3.87 28.42 26.19
C SER A 487 -5.10 29.19 25.70
N ARG A 488 -5.33 30.38 26.27
CA ARG A 488 -6.45 31.28 25.88
C ARG A 488 -6.50 31.52 24.36
N SER A 489 -5.33 31.71 23.73
CA SER A 489 -5.24 31.90 22.28
C SER A 489 -5.64 30.65 21.47
N GLN A 490 -5.34 29.45 21.97
CA GLN A 490 -5.78 28.20 21.33
C GLN A 490 -7.29 28.01 21.45
N ARG A 491 -7.87 28.29 22.63
CA ARG A 491 -9.34 28.22 22.84
C ARG A 491 -10.07 29.12 21.84
N ILE A 492 -9.69 30.40 21.76
CA ILE A 492 -10.29 31.37 20.82
C ILE A 492 -10.17 30.91 19.36
N ARG A 493 -9.01 30.39 18.93
CA ARG A 493 -8.84 29.90 17.55
C ARG A 493 -9.74 28.70 17.24
N ARG A 494 -9.98 27.82 18.21
CA ARG A 494 -10.77 26.61 18.02
C ARG A 494 -12.27 26.86 18.04
N VAL A 495 -12.78 27.69 18.96
CA VAL A 495 -14.20 28.10 18.93
C VAL A 495 -14.53 28.92 17.69
N ARG A 496 -13.59 29.75 17.21
CA ARG A 496 -13.71 30.42 15.91
C ARG A 496 -13.86 29.46 14.75
N ARG A 497 -13.09 28.36 14.77
CA ARG A 497 -13.16 27.32 13.76
C ARG A 497 -14.51 26.60 13.82
N ALA A 498 -14.98 26.25 15.02
CA ALA A 498 -16.30 25.65 15.23
C ALA A 498 -17.43 26.52 14.66
N ALA A 499 -17.48 27.79 15.05
CA ALA A 499 -18.48 28.74 14.54
C ALA A 499 -18.43 28.88 13.02
N ALA A 500 -17.23 28.98 12.42
CA ALA A 500 -17.09 29.10 10.97
C ALA A 500 -17.62 27.86 10.21
N TYR A 501 -17.40 26.65 10.73
CA TYR A 501 -17.92 25.43 10.09
C TYR A 501 -19.43 25.29 10.23
N GLN A 502 -20.02 25.62 11.39
CA GLN A 502 -21.48 25.59 11.54
C GLN A 502 -22.16 26.60 10.62
N MET A 503 -21.59 27.80 10.51
CA MET A 503 -22.03 28.82 9.55
C MET A 503 -21.97 28.32 8.11
N ALA A 504 -20.89 27.62 7.73
CA ALA A 504 -20.77 27.08 6.38
C ALA A 504 -21.76 25.92 6.11
N LEU A 505 -22.07 25.11 7.12
CA LEU A 505 -22.96 23.95 6.99
C LEU A 505 -24.45 24.33 6.99
N THR A 506 -24.85 25.30 7.82
CA THR A 506 -26.28 25.58 8.09
C THR A 506 -26.66 27.07 7.99
N GLY A 507 -25.68 27.96 7.83
CA GLY A 507 -25.89 29.40 7.98
C GLY A 507 -26.17 29.86 9.41
N LYS A 508 -26.14 28.96 10.39
CA LYS A 508 -26.42 29.25 11.81
C LYS A 508 -25.31 28.70 12.72
N VAL A 509 -25.17 29.31 13.89
CA VAL A 509 -24.32 28.82 15.00
C VAL A 509 -25.20 28.32 16.13
N SER A 510 -24.84 27.18 16.72
CA SER A 510 -25.57 26.62 17.85
C SER A 510 -25.44 27.50 19.11
N PRO A 511 -26.39 27.41 20.05
CA PRO A 511 -26.28 28.08 21.35
C PRO A 511 -25.02 27.67 22.12
N SER A 512 -24.62 26.39 22.09
CA SER A 512 -23.39 25.91 22.77
C SER A 512 -22.15 26.62 22.22
N VAL A 513 -21.96 26.63 20.89
CA VAL A 513 -20.79 27.26 20.27
C VAL A 513 -20.79 28.77 20.49
N LEU A 514 -21.96 29.42 20.52
CA LEU A 514 -22.09 30.84 20.87
C LEU A 514 -21.66 31.11 22.32
N CYS A 515 -22.15 30.35 23.30
CA CYS A 515 -21.74 30.50 24.70
C CYS A 515 -20.24 30.28 24.87
N ASN A 516 -19.72 29.16 24.35
CA ASN A 516 -18.29 28.83 24.37
C ASN A 516 -17.43 29.93 23.70
N THR A 517 -17.95 30.57 22.65
CA THR A 517 -17.30 31.70 21.99
C THR A 517 -17.23 32.92 22.89
N VAL A 518 -18.35 33.29 23.54
CA VAL A 518 -18.41 34.42 24.47
C VAL A 518 -17.45 34.19 25.63
N ASP A 519 -17.54 33.03 26.26
CA ASP A 519 -16.67 32.65 27.39
C ASP A 519 -15.19 32.75 27.01
N ALA A 520 -14.80 32.17 25.87
CA ALA A 520 -13.41 32.18 25.42
C ALA A 520 -12.86 33.59 25.18
N VAL A 521 -13.68 34.55 24.74
CA VAL A 521 -13.22 35.94 24.51
C VAL A 521 -13.30 36.81 25.76
N THR A 522 -14.11 36.44 26.76
CA THR A 522 -14.22 37.15 28.05
C THR A 522 -13.20 36.69 29.08
N LEU A 523 -12.53 35.54 28.90
CA LEU A 523 -11.48 35.04 29.82
C LEU A 523 -10.39 36.08 30.18
N ASP A 524 -10.06 37.00 29.26
CA ASP A 524 -9.12 38.08 29.55
C ASP A 524 -9.72 39.13 30.51
N LEU A 525 -11.01 39.44 30.35
CA LEU A 525 -11.76 40.34 31.23
C LEU A 525 -11.92 39.74 32.62
N ASP A 526 -12.24 38.45 32.70
CA ASP A 526 -12.31 37.70 33.97
C ASP A 526 -10.98 37.74 34.75
N ALA A 527 -9.86 37.64 34.03
CA ALA A 527 -8.53 37.70 34.62
C ALA A 527 -8.03 39.13 34.91
N GLY A 528 -8.89 40.15 34.79
CA GLY A 528 -8.56 41.55 35.09
C GLY A 528 -7.77 42.26 33.98
N TYR A 529 -7.70 41.71 32.78
CA TYR A 529 -7.09 42.35 31.61
C TYR A 529 -8.16 43.01 30.75
N THR A 530 -7.80 44.01 29.95
CA THR A 530 -8.78 44.72 29.13
C THR A 530 -9.28 43.93 27.91
N GLY A 531 -8.75 42.74 27.63
CA GLY A 531 -9.10 41.92 26.47
C GLY A 531 -8.76 42.54 25.11
N ARG A 532 -8.61 41.71 24.08
CA ARG A 532 -8.34 42.19 22.71
C ARG A 532 -9.62 42.72 22.05
N LYS A 533 -9.61 44.00 21.67
CA LYS A 533 -10.75 44.68 21.01
C LYS A 533 -11.28 43.90 19.80
N THR A 534 -10.38 43.34 18.98
CA THR A 534 -10.73 42.58 17.77
C THR A 534 -11.47 41.27 18.05
N HIS A 535 -11.20 40.62 19.19
CA HIS A 535 -11.91 39.39 19.58
C HIS A 535 -13.30 39.69 20.12
N LEU A 536 -13.41 40.71 20.98
CA LEU A 536 -14.69 41.17 21.53
C LEU A 536 -15.63 41.67 20.42
N GLN A 537 -15.12 42.50 19.50
CA GLN A 537 -15.91 42.98 18.36
C GLN A 537 -16.40 41.84 17.46
N TRP A 538 -15.54 40.84 17.22
CA TRP A 538 -15.93 39.66 16.45
C TRP A 538 -17.05 38.87 17.15
N ALA A 539 -16.96 38.63 18.46
CA ALA A 539 -17.99 37.90 19.20
C ALA A 539 -19.31 38.69 19.27
N THR A 540 -19.26 40.00 19.50
CA THR A 540 -20.45 40.87 19.45
C THR A 540 -21.11 40.86 18.08
N LYS A 541 -20.32 40.91 16.99
CA LYS A 541 -20.84 40.78 15.63
C LYS A 541 -21.48 39.41 15.41
N LEU A 542 -20.86 38.34 15.89
CA LEU A 542 -21.44 37.00 15.77
C LEU A 542 -22.78 36.89 16.51
N VAL A 543 -22.90 37.45 17.72
CA VAL A 543 -24.17 37.50 18.47
C VAL A 543 -25.21 38.37 17.75
N HIS A 544 -24.79 39.49 17.16
CA HIS A 544 -25.67 40.33 16.36
C HIS A 544 -26.28 39.54 15.20
N ASP A 545 -25.44 38.82 14.45
CA ASP A 545 -25.84 38.11 13.24
C ASP A 545 -26.66 36.83 13.55
N GLN A 546 -26.49 36.23 14.74
CA GLN A 546 -27.10 34.94 15.09
C GLN A 546 -28.28 35.01 16.06
N VAL A 547 -28.28 35.99 16.97
CA VAL A 547 -29.30 36.13 18.03
C VAL A 547 -30.14 37.39 17.80
N GLY A 548 -29.50 38.49 17.40
CA GLY A 548 -30.16 39.74 17.03
C GLY A 548 -29.49 41.00 17.59
N PRO A 549 -29.85 42.17 17.05
CA PRO A 549 -29.18 43.43 17.32
C PRO A 549 -29.31 43.89 18.78
N ASP A 550 -30.46 43.69 19.41
CA ASP A 550 -30.72 44.15 20.77
C ASP A 550 -29.84 43.42 21.81
N VAL A 551 -29.68 42.11 21.63
CA VAL A 551 -28.84 41.27 22.51
C VAL A 551 -27.36 41.62 22.32
N ALA A 552 -26.93 41.84 21.08
CA ALA A 552 -25.56 42.26 20.80
C ALA A 552 -25.23 43.65 21.36
N LEU A 553 -26.16 44.61 21.28
CA LEU A 553 -25.99 45.93 21.88
C LEU A 553 -25.88 45.85 23.40
N LYS A 554 -26.70 44.99 24.04
CA LYS A 554 -26.63 44.74 25.48
C LYS A 554 -25.28 44.13 25.87
N MET A 555 -24.82 43.11 25.14
CA MET A 555 -23.50 42.49 25.34
C MET A 555 -22.38 43.52 25.18
N GLN A 556 -22.42 44.36 24.14
CA GLN A 556 -21.43 45.40 23.92
C GLN A 556 -21.32 46.36 25.11
N LYS A 557 -22.46 46.86 25.61
CA LYS A 557 -22.52 47.73 26.79
C LYS A 557 -21.93 47.05 28.02
N GLN A 558 -22.22 45.76 28.24
CA GLN A 558 -21.65 44.99 29.35
C GLN A 558 -20.14 44.84 29.23
N LEU A 559 -19.62 44.49 28.05
CA LEU A 559 -18.19 44.37 27.81
C LEU A 559 -17.45 45.71 27.98
N GLU A 560 -18.02 46.81 27.50
CA GLU A 560 -17.46 48.16 27.67
C GLU A 560 -17.46 48.59 29.15
N GLY A 561 -18.55 48.33 29.86
CA GLY A 561 -18.65 48.56 31.30
C GLY A 561 -17.60 47.79 32.09
N TRP A 562 -17.39 46.50 31.77
CA TRP A 562 -16.38 45.68 32.43
C TRP A 562 -14.95 46.16 32.14
N ARG A 563 -14.67 46.57 30.89
CA ARG A 563 -13.38 47.17 30.54
C ARG A 563 -13.13 48.49 31.27
N HIS A 564 -14.17 49.29 31.50
CA HIS A 564 -14.09 50.52 32.29
C HIS A 564 -13.80 50.21 33.76
N LEU A 565 -14.48 49.22 34.36
CA LEU A 565 -14.20 48.75 35.72
C LEU A 565 -12.74 48.28 35.87
N ILE A 566 -12.22 47.49 34.92
CA ILE A 566 -10.83 47.04 34.94
C ILE A 566 -9.86 48.22 34.86
N ARG A 567 -10.10 49.19 33.96
CA ARG A 567 -9.26 50.40 33.84
C ARG A 567 -9.26 51.25 35.11
N ASN A 568 -10.41 51.31 35.80
CA ASN A 568 -10.56 52.09 37.04
C ASN A 568 -10.08 51.33 38.27
N ALA A 569 -9.94 50.00 38.21
CA ALA A 569 -9.34 49.17 39.26
C ALA A 569 -7.81 49.02 39.11
N THR A 570 -7.26 49.26 37.91
CA THR A 570 -5.81 49.27 37.65
C THR A 570 -5.01 50.56 37.96
N PRO A 571 -5.55 51.70 38.45
CA PRO A 571 -4.74 52.91 38.66
C PRO A 571 -3.83 52.85 39.91
N HIS A 572 -3.78 51.74 40.65
CA HIS A 572 -2.91 51.58 41.84
C HIS A 572 -1.82 50.50 41.73
N ALA A 573 -1.75 49.74 40.64
CA ALA A 573 -0.66 48.76 40.45
C ALA A 573 0.61 49.39 39.83
N ASN A 574 0.49 50.51 39.12
CA ASN A 574 1.63 51.17 38.49
C ASN A 574 2.35 52.18 39.40
N SER A 575 1.75 52.64 40.51
CA SER A 575 2.48 53.49 41.48
C SER A 575 3.40 52.67 42.40
N ALA A 576 3.04 51.42 42.71
CA ALA A 576 3.88 50.52 43.52
C ALA A 576 5.09 49.95 42.74
N ARG A 577 5.02 49.86 41.41
CA ARG A 577 6.17 49.43 40.59
C ARG A 577 7.12 50.58 40.27
N ALA A 578 6.60 51.81 40.17
CA ALA A 578 7.40 53.03 40.04
C ALA A 578 8.20 53.33 41.31
N SER A 579 7.62 53.10 42.50
CA SER A 579 8.32 53.30 43.76
C SER A 579 9.41 52.26 44.06
N VAL A 580 9.27 51.02 43.57
CA VAL A 580 10.34 50.01 43.71
C VAL A 580 11.48 50.24 42.70
N THR A 581 11.18 50.70 41.47
CA THR A 581 12.22 51.02 40.48
C THR A 581 12.94 52.36 40.75
N GLU A 582 12.34 53.30 41.47
CA GLU A 582 13.05 54.50 41.97
C GLU A 582 13.98 54.20 43.15
N VAL A 583 13.65 53.24 44.02
CA VAL A 583 14.51 52.83 45.15
C VAL A 583 15.70 51.99 44.67
N GLU A 584 15.54 51.14 43.64
CA GLU A 584 16.66 50.39 43.04
C GLU A 584 17.58 51.25 42.15
N ARG A 585 17.05 52.27 41.47
CA ARG A 585 17.88 53.24 40.72
C ARG A 585 18.69 54.15 41.63
N SER A 586 18.16 54.50 42.80
CA SER A 586 18.88 55.32 43.79
C SER A 586 20.02 54.56 44.47
N ARG A 587 19.91 53.22 44.61
CA ARG A 587 21.00 52.37 45.16
C ARG A 587 22.04 51.92 44.11
N SER A 588 21.71 51.97 42.82
CA SER A 588 22.66 51.60 41.75
C SER A 588 23.50 52.78 41.23
N ALA A 589 23.09 54.03 41.51
CA ALA A 589 23.85 55.22 41.10
C ALA A 589 25.08 55.52 41.98
N GLU A 590 25.21 54.90 43.16
CA GLU A 590 26.40 55.01 44.02
C GLU A 590 27.43 53.88 43.80
N ALA A 591 27.12 52.88 42.97
CA ALA A 591 28.02 51.75 42.69
C ALA A 591 28.64 51.75 41.27
N ALA A 592 28.27 52.69 40.40
CA ALA A 592 28.75 52.78 39.01
C ALA A 592 29.83 53.86 38.80
N GLY A 593 30.64 54.11 39.84
CA GLY A 593 31.83 54.94 39.80
C GLY A 593 33.13 54.13 39.76
N ALA A 594 33.17 53.02 39.00
CA ALA A 594 34.42 52.36 38.64
C ALA A 594 34.18 51.37 37.50
N LEU A 595 35.11 51.37 36.52
CA LEU A 595 35.29 50.41 35.42
C LEU A 595 34.51 50.70 34.13
N ASP A 596 34.97 51.78 33.51
CA ASP A 596 35.10 51.97 32.07
C ASP A 596 36.09 50.96 31.43
N ASN A 597 35.92 50.74 30.11
CA ASN A 597 36.77 50.03 29.13
C ASN A 597 36.68 48.49 28.95
N ARG A 598 35.95 48.04 27.91
CA ARG A 598 36.54 47.48 26.66
C ARG A 598 35.51 46.93 25.64
N ASN A 599 35.62 47.43 24.40
CA ASN A 599 35.41 46.80 23.08
C ASN A 599 33.98 46.31 22.72
N THR A 600 33.20 46.94 21.83
CA THR A 600 33.29 47.07 20.35
C THR A 600 33.81 45.86 19.59
N LEU A 601 32.91 45.12 18.92
CA LEU A 601 32.86 44.88 17.45
C LEU A 601 31.96 43.67 17.11
N GLU A 602 31.40 43.71 15.89
CA GLU A 602 30.64 42.66 15.17
C GLU A 602 29.18 42.46 15.62
N GLU A 603 28.16 42.44 14.75
CA GLU A 603 28.13 42.29 13.30
C GLU A 603 26.80 42.85 12.77
N ASP A 604 26.93 43.86 11.93
CA ASP A 604 25.91 44.40 11.05
C ASP A 604 25.98 43.58 9.76
N SER A 605 25.00 42.71 9.48
CA SER A 605 24.62 42.39 8.09
C SER A 605 23.46 41.39 7.98
N ARG A 606 22.67 41.61 6.92
CA ARG A 606 21.60 40.77 6.33
C ARG A 606 20.18 40.97 6.85
N ARG A 607 19.71 42.20 6.64
CA ARG A 607 18.37 42.40 6.06
C ARG A 607 18.42 42.06 4.56
N GLU A 608 17.75 41.00 4.14
CA GLU A 608 17.19 40.93 2.78
C GLU A 608 15.87 40.12 2.75
N ARG A 609 14.80 40.91 2.57
CA ARG A 609 13.45 40.67 2.05
C ARG A 609 13.06 39.23 1.65
N LYS A 610 11.97 38.73 2.27
CA LYS A 610 10.98 37.87 1.60
C LYS A 610 9.59 38.52 1.70
N PRO A 611 8.82 38.61 0.59
CA PRO A 611 7.52 39.26 0.58
C PRO A 611 6.41 38.37 1.15
N SER A 612 5.48 39.04 1.83
CA SER A 612 4.21 38.56 2.34
C SER A 612 3.25 38.14 1.23
N LEU A 613 2.75 36.91 1.27
CA LEU A 613 1.55 36.51 0.52
C LEU A 613 0.32 36.64 1.42
N LEU A 614 -0.45 37.68 1.13
CA LEU A 614 -1.80 37.93 1.60
C LEU A 614 -2.80 36.97 0.93
N ASN A 615 -3.80 36.56 1.70
CA ASN A 615 -5.22 36.37 1.34
C ASN A 615 -5.58 35.61 0.04
N ARG A 616 -6.16 34.41 0.23
CA ARG A 616 -7.30 33.95 -0.58
C ARG A 616 -8.31 33.21 0.31
N PHE A 617 -9.37 33.93 0.67
CA PHE A 617 -10.71 33.39 0.83
C PHE A 617 -11.53 34.02 -0.30
N ASN A 618 -12.03 33.18 -1.19
CA ASN A 618 -13.31 33.24 -1.89
C ASN A 618 -13.66 31.81 -2.22
#